data_AF-A0A926MGX7-F1
#
_entry.id   AF-A0A926MGX7-F1
#
_cell.length_a   1.000
_cell.length_b   1.000
_cell.length_c   1.000
_cell.angle_alpha   90.00
_cell.angle_beta   90.00
_cell.angle_gamma   90.00
#
_symmetry.space_group_name_H-M   'P 1'
#
loop_
_entity.id
_entity.type
_entity.pdbx_description
1 polymer ?
#
loop_
_entity_poly.entity_id
_entity_poly.type
_entity_poly.pdbx_seq_one_letter_code
_entity_poly.pdbx_strand_id
1 'polypeptide(L)' 'MLLSVIGHYSLVAGLCVGLIIIFFSIKNFQISEHLDAKILSFTFLQFILVSLSFLCLVFSFVFSDFSNETVFNNSHTTKP' A
#
# COMPACT_ATOMS: atom_id res chain seq x y z
N MET A 1 15.92 -6.52 -0.76
CA MET A 1 15.56 -5.80 -2.00
C MET A 1 14.23 -6.27 -2.62
N LEU A 2 14.05 -7.56 -2.95
CA LEU A 2 12.82 -8.06 -3.61
C LEU A 2 11.52 -7.77 -2.83
N LEU A 3 11.50 -8.00 -1.50
CA LEU A 3 10.32 -7.69 -0.67
C LEU A 3 9.95 -6.21 -0.67
N SER A 4 10.95 -5.31 -0.68
CA SER A 4 10.70 -3.86 -0.78
C SER A 4 10.05 -3.50 -2.11
N VAL A 5 10.54 -4.08 -3.21
CA VAL A 5 9.96 -3.89 -4.55
C VAL A 5 8.51 -4.39 -4.61
N ILE A 6 8.25 -5.61 -4.11
CA ILE A 6 6.90 -6.18 -4.05
C ILE A 6 5.99 -5.30 -3.18
N GLY A 7 6.46 -4.89 -2.01
CA GLY A 7 5.69 -4.05 -1.09
C GLY A 7 5.35 -2.69 -1.70
N HIS A 8 6.30 -2.06 -2.39
CA HIS A 8 6.10 -0.77 -3.06
C HIS A 8 5.09 -0.88 -4.21
N TYR A 9 5.26 -1.85 -5.12
CA TYR A 9 4.31 -2.03 -6.22
C TYR A 9 2.92 -2.44 -5.75
N SER A 10 2.82 -3.26 -4.69
CA SER A 10 1.53 -3.60 -4.07
C SER A 10 0.82 -2.38 -3.52
N LEU A 11 1.56 -1.43 -2.93
CA LEU A 11 0.99 -0.17 -2.43
C LEU A 11 0.43 0.69 -3.56
N VAL A 12 1.21 0.87 -4.63
CA VAL A 12 0.79 1.65 -5.81
C VAL A 12 -0.43 1.01 -6.46
N ALA A 13 -0.46 -0.32 -6.60
CA ALA A 13 -1.63 -1.04 -7.10
C ALA A 13 -2.85 -0.84 -6.19
N GLY A 14 -2.68 -0.91 -4.87
CA GLY A 14 -3.74 -0.63 -3.90
C GLY A 14 -4.30 0.80 -4.00
N LEU A 15 -3.45 1.79 -4.29
CA LEU A 15 -3.86 3.16 -4.55
C LEU A 15 -4.72 3.25 -5.83
N CYS A 16 -4.28 2.63 -6.92
CA CYS A 16 -5.02 2.60 -8.18
C CYS A 16 -6.41 1.95 -8.01
N VAL A 17 -6.49 0.83 -7.29
CA VAL A 17 -7.77 0.18 -6.97
C VAL A 17 -8.64 1.11 -6.12
N GLY A 18 -8.06 1.85 -5.16
CA GLY A 18 -8.77 2.86 -4.36
C GLY A 18 -9.40 3.96 -5.21
N LEU A 19 -8.69 4.50 -6.20
CA LEU A 19 -9.22 5.50 -7.13
C LEU A 19 -10.41 4.96 -7.94
N ILE A 20 -10.31 3.70 -8.38
CA ILE A 20 -11.39 3.01 -9.10
C ILE A 20 -12.62 2.82 -8.19
N ILE A 21 -12.42 2.42 -6.93
CA ILE A 21 -13.51 2.26 -5.94
C ILE A 21 -14.23 3.59 -5.72
N ILE A 22 -13.49 4.70 -5.57
CA ILE A 22 -14.10 6.03 -5.39
C ILE A 22 -15.01 6.37 -6.57
N PHE A 23 -14.55 6.16 -7.80
CA PHE A 23 -15.36 6.41 -9.00
C PHE A 23 -16.65 5.56 -9.01
N PHE A 24 -16.54 4.27 -8.74
CA PHE A 24 -17.71 3.38 -8.69
C PHE A 24 -18.65 3.70 -7.52
N SER A 25 -18.10 4.13 -6.38
CA SER A 25 -18.88 4.50 -5.19
C SER A 25 -19.70 5.75 -5.43
N ILE A 26 -19.12 6.79 -6.04
CA ILE A 26 -19.85 8.02 -6.42
C ILE A 26 -20.99 7.68 -7.39
N LYS A 27 -20.71 6.86 -8.41
CA LYS A 27 -21.73 6.43 -9.37
C LYS A 27 -22.85 5.63 -8.69
N ASN A 28 -22.51 4.73 -7.77
CA ASN A 28 -23.51 3.93 -7.09
C ASN A 28 -24.38 4.76 -6.14
N PHE A 29 -23.78 5.70 -5.41
CA PHE A 29 -24.49 6.62 -4.52
C PHE A 29 -25.57 7.47 -5.24
N GLN A 30 -25.35 7.79 -6.52
CA GLN A 30 -26.31 8.56 -7.32
C GLN A 30 -27.45 7.72 -7.90
N ILE A 31 -27.27 6.41 -8.05
CA ILE A 31 -28.17 5.55 -8.85
C ILE A 31 -29.02 4.63 -7.99
N SER A 32 -28.49 4.13 -6.87
CA SER A 32 -29.17 3.08 -6.12
C SER A 32 -29.13 3.29 -4.60
N GLU A 33 -30.17 2.83 -3.92
CA GLU A 33 -30.26 2.85 -2.45
C GLU A 33 -29.46 1.72 -1.79
N HIS A 34 -28.93 0.78 -2.58
CA HIS A 34 -28.25 -0.42 -2.08
C HIS A 34 -26.77 -0.45 -2.47
N LEU A 35 -25.92 -0.91 -1.54
CA LEU A 35 -24.51 -1.10 -1.81
C LEU A 35 -24.29 -2.27 -2.79
N ASP A 36 -23.63 -1.99 -3.91
CA ASP A 36 -23.25 -3.02 -4.87
C ASP A 36 -22.16 -3.90 -4.24
N ALA A 37 -22.41 -5.21 -4.20
CA ALA A 37 -21.47 -6.20 -3.68
C ALA A 37 -20.10 -6.14 -4.39
N LYS A 38 -20.04 -5.62 -5.62
CA LYS A 38 -18.76 -5.38 -6.32
C LYS A 38 -17.87 -4.39 -5.58
N ILE A 39 -18.44 -3.29 -5.05
CA ILE A 39 -17.69 -2.29 -4.29
C ILE A 39 -17.09 -2.95 -3.05
N LEU A 40 -17.89 -3.77 -2.34
CA LEU A 40 -17.42 -4.51 -1.18
C LEU A 40 -16.26 -5.45 -1.54
N SER A 41 -16.37 -6.20 -2.64
CA SER A 41 -15.31 -7.08 -3.12
C SER A 41 -14.01 -6.33 -3.47
N PHE A 42 -14.11 -5.19 -4.17
CA PHE A 42 -12.95 -4.36 -4.47
C PHE A 42 -12.30 -3.76 -3.22
N THR A 43 -13.08 -3.37 -2.22
CA THR A 43 -12.55 -2.87 -0.94
C THR A 43 -11.78 -3.95 -0.20
N PHE A 44 -12.26 -5.20 -0.19
CA PHE A 44 -11.50 -6.33 0.37
C PHE A 44 -10.20 -6.58 -0.41
N LEU A 45 -10.22 -6.48 -1.74
CA LEU A 45 -9.02 -6.59 -2.56
C LEU A 45 -8.00 -5.49 -2.21
N GLN A 46 -8.45 -4.23 -2.08
CA GLN A 46 -7.60 -3.11 -1.67
C GLN A 46 -6.99 -3.35 -0.29
N PHE A 47 -7.78 -3.83 0.67
CA PHE A 47 -7.31 -4.14 2.02
C PHE A 47 -6.20 -5.21 2.03
N ILE A 48 -6.35 -6.26 1.22
CA ILE A 48 -5.33 -7.31 1.10
C ILE A 48 -4.04 -6.74 0.50
N LEU A 49 -4.12 -5.92 -0.56
CA LEU A 49 -2.95 -5.29 -1.21
C LEU A 49 -2.18 -4.37 -0.25
N VAL A 50 -2.90 -3.57 0.54
CA VAL A 50 -2.29 -2.66 1.52
C VAL A 50 -1.67 -3.45 2.68
N SER A 51 -2.36 -4.47 3.20
CA SER A 51 -1.83 -5.33 4.27
C SER A 51 -0.59 -6.09 3.82
N LEU A 52 -0.61 -6.65 2.61
CA LEU A 52 0.54 -7.33 2.01
C LEU A 52 1.73 -6.37 1.82
N SER A 53 1.45 -5.16 1.33
CA SER A 53 2.47 -4.12 1.18
C SER A 53 3.14 -3.79 2.51
N PHE A 54 2.34 -3.54 3.54
CA PHE A 54 2.82 -3.22 4.87
C PHE A 54 3.71 -4.33 5.43
N LEU A 55 3.25 -5.58 5.37
CA LEU A 55 4.04 -6.73 5.84
C LEU A 55 5.34 -6.88 5.07
N CYS A 56 5.33 -6.79 3.74
CA CYS A 56 6.54 -6.89 2.91
C CYS A 56 7.56 -5.79 3.25
N LEU A 57 7.11 -4.55 3.43
CA LEU A 57 7.99 -3.43 3.76
C LEU A 57 8.57 -3.57 5.17
N VAL A 58 7.77 -3.97 6.16
CA VAL A 58 8.24 -4.24 7.53
C VAL A 58 9.28 -5.36 7.53
N PHE A 59 9.00 -6.48 6.87
CA PHE A 59 9.97 -7.58 6.77
C PHE A 59 11.24 -7.16 6.03
N SER A 60 11.11 -6.39 4.96
CA SER A 60 12.29 -5.84 4.27
C SER A 60 13.09 -4.90 5.15
N PHE A 61 12.46 -4.16 6.06
CA PHE A 61 13.15 -3.27 6.98
C PHE A 61 13.91 -4.05 8.08
N VAL A 62 13.30 -5.12 8.60
CA VAL A 62 13.91 -5.95 9.66
C VAL A 62 15.04 -6.83 9.14
N PHE A 63 14.87 -7.45 7.97
CA PHE A 63 15.78 -8.49 7.48
C PHE A 63 16.78 -8.04 6.41
N SER A 64 16.65 -6.82 5.87
CA SER A 64 17.57 -6.28 4.86
C SER A 64 18.45 -5.20 5.47
N ASP A 65 19.66 -4.99 4.91
CA ASP A 65 20.59 -3.89 5.28
C ASP A 65 20.02 -2.47 5.08
N PHE A 66 18.77 -2.35 4.62
CA PHE A 66 18.03 -1.11 4.47
C PHE A 66 17.96 -0.31 5.78
N SER A 67 17.83 -1.00 6.92
CA SER A 67 17.85 -0.34 8.23
C SER A 67 19.19 0.34 8.49
N ASN A 68 20.31 -0.35 8.25
CA ASN A 68 21.65 0.24 8.38
C ASN A 68 21.90 1.37 7.38
N GLU A 69 21.38 1.26 6.16
CA GLU A 69 21.45 2.33 5.16
C GLU A 69 20.65 3.57 5.59
N THR A 70 19.46 3.40 6.17
CA THR A 70 18.68 4.52 6.71
C THR A 70 19.36 5.16 7.92
N VAL A 71 19.98 4.36 8.80
CA VAL A 71 20.80 4.88 9.90
C VAL A 71 21.99 5.64 9.33
N PHE A 72 22.74 5.09 8.37
CA PHE A 72 23.87 5.78 7.75
C PHE A 72 23.46 7.14 7.15
N ASN A 73 22.39 7.17 6.35
CA ASN A 73 21.90 8.37 5.68
C ASN A 73 21.36 9.45 6.64
N ASN A 74 20.88 9.07 7.83
CA ASN A 74 20.38 10.00 8.84
C ASN A 74 21.34 10.18 10.02
N SER A 75 22.39 9.38 10.09
CA SER A 75 23.47 9.50 11.06
C SER A 75 24.34 10.65 10.59
N HIS A 76 24.27 11.76 11.30
CA HIS A 76 25.11 12.92 11.04
C HIS A 76 26.58 12.69 11.45
N THR A 77 27.13 11.54 11.13
CA THR A 77 28.47 11.07 11.53
C THR A 77 29.59 11.80 10.77
N THR A 78 29.22 12.62 9.77
CA THR A 78 30.11 13.55 9.06
C THR A 78 29.89 15.02 9.47
N LYS A 79 28.99 15.30 10.43
CA LYS A 79 28.95 16.63 11.06
C LYS A 79 30.20 16.76 11.96
N PRO A 80 30.95 17.88 11.86
CA PRO A 80 32.16 18.10 12.63
C PRO A 80 31.91 18.18 14.14
#